data_AF-A0A081EUH7-F1
#
_entry.id   AF-A0A081EUH7-F1
#
_cell.length_a   1.000
_cell.length_b   1.000
_cell.length_c   1.000
_cell.angle_alpha   90.00
_cell.angle_beta   90.00
_cell.angle_gamma   90.00
#
_symmetry.space_group_name_H-M   'P 1'
#
loop_
_entity.id
_entity.type
_entity.pdbx_description
1 polymer ?
#
loop_
_entity_poly.entity_id
_entity_poly.type
_entity_poly.pdbx_seq_one_letter_code
_entity_poly.pdbx_strand_id
1 'polypeptide(L)' 'MPKLDVREIPPVNRHDKIHDEFDEMDPGETLTIVNDHEPKPLYYEMAAEVSAFDEEAYEVRQNAPDEFVAEFPKTEI' A
#
# COMPACT_ATOMS: atom_id res chain seq x y z
N MET A 1 -5.38 5.92 9.95
CA MET A 1 -4.07 5.39 9.48
C MET A 1 -3.97 3.90 9.78
N PRO A 2 -4.66 3.07 8.98
CA PRO A 2 -4.47 1.63 9.02
C PRO A 2 -3.01 1.26 8.67
N LYS A 3 -2.50 0.22 9.33
CA LYS A 3 -1.17 -0.34 9.08
C LYS A 3 -1.27 -1.84 8.90
N LEU A 4 -0.69 -2.34 7.82
CA LEU A 4 -0.70 -3.76 7.46
C LEU A 4 0.74 -4.28 7.31
N ASP A 5 1.13 -5.26 8.12
CA ASP A 5 2.38 -5.99 7.89
C ASP A 5 2.13 -7.16 6.95
N VAL A 6 2.47 -6.98 5.67
CA VAL A 6 2.15 -7.97 4.62
C VAL A 6 3.14 -9.14 4.60
N ARG A 7 4.21 -9.07 5.41
CA ARG A 7 5.17 -10.17 5.58
C ARG A 7 4.51 -11.38 6.27
N GLU A 8 3.45 -11.16 7.03
CA GLU A 8 2.65 -12.20 7.69
C GLU A 8 1.63 -12.87 6.75
N ILE A 9 1.49 -12.36 5.52
CA ILE A 9 0.52 -12.81 4.53
C ILE A 9 1.25 -13.58 3.41
N PRO A 10 0.72 -14.74 2.96
CA PRO A 10 1.26 -15.45 1.80
C PRO A 10 1.43 -14.51 0.59
N PRO A 11 2.58 -14.52 -0.12
CA PRO A 11 2.86 -13.57 -1.19
C PRO A 11 1.73 -13.44 -2.23
N VAL A 12 1.12 -14.57 -2.60
CA VAL A 12 0.04 -14.64 -3.58
C VAL A 12 -1.27 -13.98 -3.13
N ASN A 13 -1.43 -13.69 -1.84
CA ASN A 13 -2.62 -13.06 -1.26
C ASN A 13 -2.37 -11.60 -0.83
N ARG A 14 -1.13 -11.09 -0.96
CA ARG A 14 -0.78 -9.76 -0.42
C ARG A 14 -1.52 -8.65 -1.13
N HIS A 15 -1.55 -8.69 -2.46
CA HIS A 15 -2.18 -7.65 -3.28
C HIS A 15 -3.69 -7.58 -2.98
N ASP A 16 -4.39 -8.71 -3.08
CA ASP A 16 -5.82 -8.80 -2.74
C ASP A 16 -6.12 -8.19 -1.36
N LYS A 17 -5.36 -8.58 -0.32
CA LYS A 17 -5.59 -8.05 1.03
C LYS A 17 -5.32 -6.54 1.16
N ILE A 18 -4.36 -6.01 0.41
CA ILE A 18 -4.06 -4.57 0.39
C ILE A 18 -5.17 -3.81 -0.34
N HIS A 19 -5.66 -4.33 -1.46
CA HIS A 19 -6.80 -3.74 -2.18
C HIS A 19 -8.06 -3.71 -1.31
N ASP A 20 -8.39 -4.83 -0.65
CA ASP A 20 -9.53 -4.89 0.28
C ASP A 20 -9.41 -3.84 1.39
N GLU A 21 -8.24 -3.76 2.04
CA GLU A 21 -8.01 -2.79 3.11
C GLU A 21 -8.09 -1.34 2.61
N PHE A 22 -7.55 -1.06 1.42
CA PHE A 22 -7.59 0.28 0.83
C PHE A 22 -9.00 0.69 0.39
N ASP A 23 -9.80 -0.24 -0.15
CA ASP A 23 -11.18 0.03 -0.57
C ASP A 23 -12.07 0.38 0.62
N GLU A 24 -11.90 -0.32 1.75
CA GLU A 24 -12.67 -0.12 2.99
C GLU A 24 -12.35 1.20 3.73
N MET A 25 -11.24 1.87 3.40
CA MET A 25 -10.84 3.13 4.03
C MET A 25 -11.70 4.33 3.62
N ASP A 26 -11.80 5.30 4.54
CA ASP A 26 -12.41 6.60 4.23
C ASP A 26 -11.50 7.44 3.32
N PRO A 27 -12.06 8.32 2.47
CA PRO A 27 -11.29 9.33 1.73
C PRO A 27 -10.39 10.17 2.65
N GLY A 28 -9.19 10.50 2.19
CA GLY A 28 -8.19 11.24 2.95
C GLY A 28 -7.35 10.40 3.94
N GLU A 29 -7.65 9.11 4.11
CA GLU A 29 -6.79 8.23 4.91
C GLU A 29 -5.56 7.73 4.14
N THR A 30 -4.61 7.16 4.87
CA THR A 30 -3.38 6.55 4.31
C THR A 30 -3.19 5.15 4.88
N LEU A 31 -3.00 4.17 4.00
CA LEU A 31 -2.64 2.80 4.35
C LEU A 31 -1.12 2.68 4.39
N THR A 32 -0.58 2.35 5.55
CA THR A 32 0.84 2.03 5.66
C THR A 32 1.05 0.53 5.52
N ILE A 33 1.80 0.07 4.52
CA ILE A 33 2.20 -1.35 4.42
C ILE A 33 3.65 -1.56 4.86
N VAL A 34 3.95 -2.69 5.48
CA VAL A 34 5.32 -3.17 5.73
C VAL A 34 5.56 -4.42 4.91
N ASN A 35 6.51 -4.37 3.99
CA ASN A 35 6.82 -5.45 3.04
C ASN A 35 8.30 -5.87 3.14
N ASP A 36 8.59 -7.10 2.72
CA ASP A 36 9.96 -7.67 2.70
C ASP A 36 10.79 -7.24 1.48
N HIS A 37 10.18 -6.51 0.54
CA HIS A 37 10.81 -5.93 -0.64
C HIS A 37 10.13 -4.63 -1.07
N GLU A 38 10.76 -3.87 -1.96
CA GLU A 38 10.17 -2.66 -2.52
C GLU A 38 8.90 -3.01 -3.33
N PRO A 39 7.72 -2.45 -3.02
CA PRO A 39 6.43 -2.88 -3.59
C PRO A 39 6.16 -2.28 -4.99
N LYS A 40 7.14 -2.25 -5.89
CA LYS A 40 6.98 -1.63 -7.23
C LYS A 40 5.83 -2.21 -8.05
N PRO A 41 5.65 -3.55 -8.12
CA PRO A 41 4.54 -4.11 -8.90
C PRO A 41 3.18 -3.64 -8.37
N LEU A 42 3.01 -3.66 -7.04
CA LEU A 42 1.81 -3.19 -6.37
C LEU A 42 1.59 -1.68 -6.58
N TYR A 43 2.64 -0.85 -6.53
CA TYR A 43 2.52 0.57 -6.84
C TYR A 43 1.95 0.78 -8.26
N TYR A 44 2.49 0.10 -9.27
CA TYR A 44 2.01 0.24 -10.64
C TYR A 44 0.58 -0.28 -10.82
N GLU A 45 0.20 -1.34 -10.11
CA GLU A 45 -1.16 -1.89 -10.08
C GLU A 45 -2.15 -0.88 -9.47
N MET A 46 -1.84 -0.34 -8.30
CA MET A 46 -2.65 0.70 -7.64
C MET A 46 -2.81 1.94 -8.53
N ALA A 47 -1.71 2.44 -9.12
CA ALA A 47 -1.71 3.58 -10.04
C ALA A 47 -2.56 3.34 -11.29
N ALA A 48 -2.54 2.12 -11.84
CA ALA A 48 -3.27 1.78 -13.05
C ALA A 48 -4.77 1.52 -12.79
N GLU A 49 -5.11 0.93 -11.65
CA GLU A 49 -6.44 0.34 -11.41
C GLU A 49 -7.28 1.09 -10.38
N VAL A 50 -6.68 1.89 -9.50
CA VAL A 50 -7.37 2.53 -8.37
C VAL A 50 -7.38 4.04 -8.54
N SER A 51 -8.48 4.59 -9.04
CA SER A 51 -8.60 6.04 -9.28
C SER A 51 -8.52 6.90 -8.01
N ALA A 52 -8.76 6.32 -6.84
CA ALA A 52 -8.69 7.01 -5.55
C ALA A 52 -7.29 6.98 -4.92
N PHE A 53 -6.33 6.26 -5.50
CA PHE A 53 -4.95 6.22 -5.05
C PHE A 53 -4.23 7.51 -5.44
N ASP A 54 -3.68 8.21 -4.44
CA ASP A 54 -2.94 9.45 -4.66
C ASP A 54 -1.47 9.13 -4.96
N GLU A 55 -1.15 9.02 -6.25
CA GLU A 55 0.21 8.76 -6.71
C GLU A 55 1.20 9.88 -6.37
N GLU A 56 0.74 11.13 -6.28
CA GLU A 56 1.60 12.28 -5.99
C GLU A 56 2.06 12.28 -4.53
N ALA A 57 1.25 11.73 -3.64
CA ALA A 57 1.54 11.59 -2.22
C ALA A 57 2.10 10.20 -1.81
N TYR A 58 2.24 9.26 -2.75
CA TYR A 58 2.84 7.96 -2.48
C TYR A 58 4.31 8.09 -2.05
N GLU A 59 4.66 7.41 -0.95
CA GLU A 59 6.03 7.36 -0.46
C GLU A 59 6.44 5.93 -0.09
N VAL A 60 7.71 5.59 -0.31
CA VAL A 60 8.30 4.35 0.19
C VAL A 60 9.67 4.62 0.80
N ARG A 61 9.92 3.99 1.95
CA ARG A 61 11.20 4.04 2.65
C ARG A 61 11.68 2.64 3.02
N GLN A 62 12.98 2.42 2.88
CA GLN A 62 13.63 1.20 3.35
C GLN A 62 14.19 1.45 4.76
N ASN A 63 13.62 0.79 5.76
CA ASN A 63 14.05 0.87 7.15
C ASN A 63 15.16 -0.14 7.48
N ALA A 64 15.13 -1.31 6.83
CA ALA A 64 16.09 -2.40 6.98
C ALA A 64 16.20 -3.18 5.64
N PRO A 65 17.17 -4.09 5.48
CA PRO A 65 17.34 -4.86 4.23
C PRO A 65 16.05 -5.52 3.71
N ASP A 66 15.21 -6.00 4.63
CA ASP A 66 13.94 -6.71 4.43
C ASP A 66 12.74 -5.98 5.07
N GLU A 67 12.85 -4.66 5.23
CA GLU A 67 11.76 -3.83 5.76
C GLU A 67 11.58 -2.58 4.88
N PHE A 68 10.58 -2.65 4.01
CA PHE A 68 10.10 -1.54 3.21
C PHE A 68 8.77 -1.08 3.75
N VAL A 69 8.66 0.19 4.09
CA VAL A 69 7.42 0.79 4.53
C VAL A 69 6.94 1.75 3.46
N ALA A 70 5.75 1.48 2.93
CA ALA A 70 5.15 2.27 1.87
C ALA A 70 3.80 2.83 2.34
N GLU A 71 3.58 4.11 2.03
CA GLU A 71 2.39 4.86 2.35
C GLU A 71 1.51 4.93 1.10
N PHE A 72 0.28 4.43 1.21
CA PHE A 72 -0.72 4.43 0.14
C PHE A 72 -1.85 5.40 0.53
N PRO A 73 -1.75 6.69 0.17
CA PRO A 73 -2.78 7.67 0.45
C PRO A 73 -4.01 7.50 -0.47
N LYS A 74 -5.19 7.71 0.12
CA LYS A 74 -6.48 7.77 -0.58
C LYS A 74 -6.89 9.24 -0.69
N THR A 75 -7.23 9.67 -1.90
CA THR A 75 -7.65 11.06 -2.17
C THR A 75 -8.88 11.47 -1.32
N GLU A 76 -9.06 12.78 -1.07
CA GLU A 76 -10.17 13.33 -0.27
C GLU A 76 -11.50 13.51 -1.04
N ILE A 77 -11.65 12.95 -2.25
CA ILE A 77 -12.73 13.31 -3.21
C ILE A 77 -14.13 12.89 -2.73
#